data_AF-A0A2S5R2H0-F1
#
_entry.id   AF-A0A2S5R2H0-F1
#
_cell.length_a   1.000
_cell.length_b   1.000
_cell.length_c   1.000
_cell.angle_alpha   90.00
_cell.angle_beta   90.00
_cell.angle_gamma   90.00
#
_symmetry.space_group_name_H-M   'P 1'
#
loop_
_entity.id
_entity.type
_entity.pdbx_description
1 polymer ?
#
loop_
_entity_poly.entity_id
_entity_poly.type
_entity_poly.pdbx_seq_one_letter_code
_entity_poly.pdbx_strand_id
1 'polypeptide(L)'
;MDNKLFIPQKIKVGFQKRSDTFTGQLAYVIYYDEKNKLRKEKSWEGWRDNSIEPLELDNNPRNGYLFNKGVKRSHEWFGSGRSMIRVHDPRDFEFEISVDNLIGILMHSDVSKRDIVEECVFAWWGTDLILLPTNSEEYQQSVEYTKRQSDKVSTKDLKIGTRYQKKKSDDIMTYIGFYEWWEWPSYKTPLEHISKGKKHVFMTPDGTFEVPSVSTFSHQVSPDYDENYPTYVDNFFKTIHSQPVKGFDVEFQGPVDYFNSQGNYWRSVPGLYKVEGDVIYYLSNQGSYSYREEQSFSIDSITFNRSVRNVKYGRSASYTKQTFTVQRTGYYHWDKSSHQADYETYNQFKEVVNQAAVNRGYDPTQLSKLQLLELLIDCGWGYLEAVLENGNKTKVTM
;
A
#
# COMPACT_ATOMS: atom_id res chain seq x y z
N MET A 1 12.50 -15.41 0.36
CA MET A 1 12.56 -14.60 1.59
C MET A 1 13.97 -14.03 1.66
N ASP A 2 14.12 -12.72 1.83
CA ASP A 2 15.44 -12.08 2.00
C ASP A 2 16.02 -12.51 3.36
N ASN A 3 16.88 -13.53 3.38
CA ASN A 3 17.55 -14.06 4.58
C ASN A 3 18.86 -13.33 4.90
N LYS A 4 18.99 -12.05 4.53
CA LYS A 4 20.22 -11.27 4.75
C LYS A 4 20.26 -10.72 6.17
N LEU A 5 21.29 -11.12 6.91
CA LEU A 5 21.54 -10.72 8.28
C LEU A 5 22.60 -9.62 8.33
N PHE A 6 22.51 -8.74 9.31
CA PHE A 6 23.57 -7.77 9.58
C PHE A 6 24.65 -8.41 10.46
N ILE A 7 25.91 -8.39 10.01
CA ILE A 7 27.06 -8.91 10.75
C ILE A 7 27.89 -7.73 11.27
N PRO A 8 27.75 -7.34 12.55
CA PRO A 8 28.54 -6.24 13.09
C PRO A 8 30.01 -6.62 13.21
N GLN A 9 30.91 -5.64 13.11
CA GLN A 9 32.34 -5.85 13.37
C GLN A 9 32.64 -5.97 14.87
N LYS A 10 31.89 -5.25 15.71
CA LYS A 10 32.10 -5.19 17.16
C LYS A 10 30.81 -5.47 17.90
N ILE A 11 30.93 -6.25 18.95
CA ILE A 11 29.85 -6.56 19.90
C ILE A 11 30.18 -6.04 21.28
N LYS A 12 29.14 -5.77 22.06
CA LYS A 12 29.23 -5.43 23.47
C LYS A 12 28.35 -6.38 24.27
N VAL A 13 28.92 -6.95 25.32
CA VAL A 13 28.31 -8.02 26.10
C VAL A 13 28.13 -7.52 27.53
N GLY A 14 26.89 -7.60 28.01
CA GLY A 14 26.54 -7.25 29.38
C GLY A 14 26.06 -8.49 30.11
N PHE A 15 26.23 -8.53 31.43
CA PHE A 15 26.05 -9.74 32.21
C PHE A 15 25.00 -9.59 33.29
N GLN A 16 24.36 -10.71 33.62
CA GLN A 16 23.55 -10.91 34.80
C GLN A 16 24.06 -12.13 35.56
N LYS A 17 24.02 -12.11 36.88
CA LYS A 17 24.40 -13.28 37.69
C LYS A 17 23.37 -14.38 37.50
N ARG A 18 23.87 -15.57 37.19
CA ARG A 18 23.03 -16.72 36.87
C ARG A 18 23.72 -18.01 37.27
N SER A 19 23.36 -18.57 38.43
CA SER A 19 24.01 -19.77 39.00
C SER A 19 23.85 -21.04 38.15
N ASP A 20 22.89 -21.07 37.24
CA ASP A 20 22.59 -22.22 36.39
C ASP A 20 23.34 -22.21 35.05
N THR A 21 24.48 -21.49 35.01
CA THR A 21 25.43 -21.36 33.91
C THR A 21 26.80 -21.92 34.31
N PHE A 22 27.67 -22.26 33.35
CA PHE A 22 29.04 -22.71 33.62
C PHE A 22 29.87 -21.64 34.31
N THR A 23 29.68 -20.38 33.94
CA THR A 23 30.49 -19.24 34.41
C THR A 23 29.83 -18.47 35.56
N GLY A 24 28.60 -18.84 35.93
CA GLY A 24 27.79 -18.07 36.86
C GLY A 24 27.20 -16.78 36.27
N GLN A 25 27.30 -16.57 34.95
CA GLN A 25 26.87 -15.37 34.25
C GLN A 25 26.07 -15.69 32.98
N LEU A 26 24.96 -14.96 32.78
CA LEU A 26 24.20 -14.94 31.53
C LEU A 26 24.48 -13.62 30.81
N ALA A 27 24.73 -13.71 29.51
CA ALA A 27 25.05 -12.59 28.65
C ALA A 27 23.84 -12.07 27.88
N TYR A 28 23.80 -10.75 27.72
CA TYR A 28 23.02 -10.06 26.69
C TYR A 28 24.00 -9.39 25.73
N VAL A 29 24.08 -9.93 24.52
CA VAL A 29 24.95 -9.45 23.44
C VAL A 29 24.21 -8.40 22.61
N ILE A 30 24.85 -7.25 22.40
CA ILE A 30 24.42 -6.17 21.50
C ILE A 30 25.59 -5.76 20.60
N TYR A 31 25.38 -4.81 19.70
CA TYR A 31 26.35 -4.50 18.66
C TYR A 31 26.46 -3.01 18.31
N TYR A 32 27.62 -2.65 17.75
CA TYR A 32 27.84 -1.37 17.10
C TYR A 32 27.45 -1.47 15.62
N ASP A 33 26.64 -0.52 15.15
CA ASP A 33 26.28 -0.44 13.73
C ASP A 33 27.41 0.19 12.87
N GLU A 34 27.17 0.34 11.57
CA GLU A 34 28.12 0.93 10.62
C GLU A 34 28.47 2.40 10.90
N LYS A 35 27.74 3.06 11.81
CA LYS A 35 27.98 4.43 12.25
C LYS A 35 28.60 4.49 13.65
N ASN A 36 29.11 3.35 14.15
CA ASN A 36 29.61 3.19 15.51
C ASN A 36 28.57 3.54 16.59
N LYS A 37 27.28 3.43 16.28
CA LYS A 37 26.21 3.64 17.26
C LYS A 37 25.80 2.29 17.85
N LEU A 38 25.80 2.23 19.19
CA LEU A 38 25.37 1.06 19.94
C LEU A 38 23.85 0.84 19.81
N ARG A 39 23.45 -0.34 19.34
CA ARG A 39 22.03 -0.70 19.15
C ARG A 39 21.47 -1.39 20.38
N LYS A 40 20.22 -1.08 20.73
CA LYS A 40 19.51 -1.54 21.95
C LYS A 40 20.15 -1.13 23.29
N GLU A 41 21.07 -0.17 23.30
CA GLU A 41 21.80 0.30 24.49
C GLU A 41 20.92 0.48 25.74
N LYS A 42 19.81 1.23 25.65
CA LYS A 42 18.91 1.46 26.81
C LYS A 42 18.34 0.17 27.40
N SER A 43 17.93 -0.78 26.55
CA SER A 43 17.37 -2.05 27.01
C SER A 43 18.46 -2.95 27.61
N TRP A 44 19.66 -2.89 27.05
CA TRP A 44 20.81 -3.63 27.52
C TRP A 44 21.32 -3.10 28.86
N GLU A 45 21.42 -1.77 28.99
CA GLU A 45 21.86 -1.09 30.21
C GLU A 45 20.87 -1.31 31.36
N GLY A 46 19.56 -1.29 31.08
CA GLY A 46 18.55 -1.61 32.08
C GLY A 46 18.48 -3.10 32.45
N TRP A 47 19.03 -3.99 31.61
CA TRP A 47 19.00 -5.43 31.84
C TRP A 47 20.25 -5.93 32.55
N ARG A 48 21.45 -5.39 32.28
CA ARG A 48 22.70 -5.89 32.87
C ARG A 48 22.83 -5.52 34.34
N ASP A 49 23.63 -6.28 35.07
CA ASP A 49 24.12 -5.91 36.39
C ASP A 49 25.24 -4.87 36.24
N ASN A 50 25.00 -3.65 36.70
CA ASN A 50 25.95 -2.54 36.58
C ASN A 50 27.21 -2.71 37.46
N SER A 51 27.23 -3.70 38.35
CA SER A 51 28.42 -4.06 39.13
C SER A 51 29.38 -4.99 38.37
N ILE A 52 28.96 -5.53 37.22
CA ILE A 52 29.80 -6.37 36.36
C ILE A 52 30.21 -5.55 35.15
N GLU A 53 31.53 -5.42 34.94
CA GLU A 53 32.07 -4.72 33.78
C GLU A 53 31.66 -5.42 32.48
N PRO A 54 31.14 -4.69 31.48
CA PRO A 54 30.79 -5.26 30.20
C PRO A 54 32.05 -5.59 29.37
N LEU A 55 31.92 -6.55 28.47
CA LEU A 55 32.98 -6.96 27.55
C LEU A 55 32.73 -6.37 26.16
N GLU A 56 33.74 -5.70 25.59
CA GLU A 56 33.74 -5.28 24.19
C GLU A 56 34.66 -6.20 23.39
N LEU A 57 34.14 -6.80 22.32
CA LEU A 57 34.82 -7.86 21.59
C LEU A 57 34.66 -7.67 20.09
N ASP A 58 35.69 -8.07 19.34
CA ASP A 58 35.58 -8.21 17.90
C ASP A 58 34.76 -9.45 17.54
N ASN A 59 33.90 -9.33 16.53
CA ASN A 59 32.99 -10.37 16.08
C ASN A 59 33.55 -11.15 14.88
N ASN A 60 34.76 -11.69 15.07
CA ASN A 60 35.41 -12.51 14.06
C ASN A 60 34.90 -13.97 14.13
N PRO A 61 34.88 -14.71 12.99
CA PRO A 61 34.61 -16.13 12.97
C PRO A 61 35.38 -16.90 14.04
N ARG A 62 34.70 -17.82 14.72
CA ARG A 62 35.29 -18.59 15.82
C ARG A 62 34.57 -19.92 16.01
N ASN A 63 35.30 -20.94 16.44
CA ASN A 63 34.79 -22.25 16.83
C ASN A 63 34.75 -22.43 18.37
N GLY A 64 34.27 -23.58 18.85
CA GLY A 64 34.22 -23.90 20.27
C GLY A 64 32.98 -23.40 20.99
N TYR A 65 31.90 -23.17 20.24
CA TYR A 65 30.58 -22.88 20.80
C TYR A 65 29.93 -24.17 21.28
N LEU A 66 29.41 -24.18 22.52
CA LEU A 66 28.84 -25.39 23.13
C LEU A 66 27.37 -25.20 23.47
N PHE A 67 26.50 -26.09 23.01
CA PHE A 67 25.13 -26.18 23.50
C PHE A 67 25.14 -26.64 24.97
N ASN A 68 24.61 -25.80 25.87
CA ASN A 68 24.49 -26.15 27.28
C ASN A 68 23.15 -26.86 27.55
N LYS A 69 22.03 -26.13 27.43
CA LYS A 69 20.70 -26.64 27.77
C LYS A 69 19.56 -25.84 27.14
N GLY A 70 18.38 -26.44 27.07
CA GLY A 70 17.13 -25.73 26.80
C GLY A 70 16.66 -24.93 28.01
N VAL A 71 16.15 -23.72 27.78
CA VAL A 71 15.64 -22.80 28.79
C VAL A 71 14.22 -22.39 28.40
N LYS A 72 13.29 -22.42 29.36
CA LYS A 72 11.95 -21.88 29.20
C LYS A 72 11.84 -20.56 29.96
N ARG A 73 11.47 -19.49 29.26
CA ARG A 73 11.28 -18.15 29.87
C ARG A 73 9.89 -17.94 30.48
N SER A 74 8.95 -18.87 30.32
CA SER A 74 7.65 -18.89 31.00
C SER A 74 7.42 -20.23 31.71
N HIS A 75 6.75 -20.18 32.87
CA HIS A 75 6.37 -21.34 33.68
C HIS A 75 4.98 -21.91 33.35
N GLU A 76 4.26 -21.32 32.39
CA GLU A 76 2.91 -21.76 32.04
C GLU A 76 2.91 -23.01 31.17
N TRP A 77 2.05 -23.99 31.50
CA TRP A 77 1.86 -25.25 30.74
C TRP A 77 1.36 -25.04 29.31
N PHE A 78 0.71 -23.91 29.04
CA PHE A 78 0.17 -23.50 27.72
C PHE A 78 0.62 -22.08 27.30
N GLY A 79 1.55 -21.47 28.05
CA GLY A 79 2.00 -20.11 27.75
C GLY A 79 2.98 -20.07 26.59
N SER A 80 2.90 -19.00 25.80
CA SER A 80 3.78 -18.64 24.67
C SER A 80 5.24 -18.34 25.06
N GLY A 81 5.74 -18.98 26.11
CA GLY A 81 7.11 -18.84 26.58
C GLY A 81 8.08 -19.26 25.50
N ARG A 82 8.91 -18.31 25.03
CA ARG A 82 10.00 -18.58 24.09
C ARG A 82 10.92 -19.63 24.70
N SER A 83 10.89 -20.84 24.13
CA SER A 83 11.92 -21.84 24.39
C SER A 83 13.20 -21.34 23.74
N MET A 84 14.26 -21.26 24.52
CA MET A 84 15.57 -20.77 24.10
C MET A 84 16.59 -21.88 24.31
N ILE A 85 17.67 -21.82 23.57
CA ILE A 85 18.82 -22.71 23.72
C ILE A 85 19.96 -21.88 24.27
N ARG A 86 20.49 -22.30 25.42
CA ARG A 86 21.67 -21.67 26.00
C ARG A 86 22.92 -22.23 25.35
N VAL A 87 23.78 -21.33 24.89
CA VAL A 87 25.05 -21.61 24.22
C VAL A 87 26.16 -20.95 25.02
N HIS A 88 27.23 -21.69 25.24
CA HIS A 88 28.47 -21.18 25.80
C HIS A 88 29.36 -20.68 24.67
N ASP A 89 29.79 -19.43 24.77
CA ASP A 89 30.80 -18.81 23.93
C ASP A 89 32.20 -19.16 24.46
N PRO A 90 33.17 -19.50 23.60
CA PRO A 90 34.55 -19.80 24.00
C PRO A 90 35.27 -18.64 24.73
N ARG A 91 34.70 -17.44 24.78
CA ARG A 91 35.17 -16.28 25.55
C ARG A 91 34.59 -16.22 26.98
N ASP A 92 34.18 -17.37 27.50
CA ASP A 92 33.77 -17.61 28.89
C ASP A 92 32.50 -16.84 29.30
N PHE A 93 31.47 -16.92 28.45
CA PHE A 93 30.11 -16.48 28.81
C PHE A 93 29.05 -17.31 28.13
N GLU A 94 27.83 -17.28 28.66
CA GLU A 94 26.70 -17.99 28.04
C GLU A 94 25.63 -17.02 27.56
N PHE A 95 25.06 -17.29 26.40
CA PHE A 95 23.98 -16.50 25.79
C PHE A 95 22.85 -17.43 25.33
N GLU A 96 21.74 -16.84 24.89
CA GLU A 96 20.55 -17.59 24.49
C GLU A 96 20.18 -17.29 23.04
N ILE A 97 19.97 -18.35 22.26
CA ILE A 97 19.45 -18.30 20.88
C ILE A 97 18.05 -18.93 20.80
N SER A 98 17.29 -18.60 19.76
CA SER A 98 15.99 -19.23 19.52
C SER A 98 16.13 -20.69 19.08
N VAL A 99 15.04 -21.46 19.19
CA VAL A 99 14.98 -22.81 18.61
C VAL A 99 15.18 -22.78 17.10
N ASP A 100 14.62 -21.80 16.40
CA ASP A 100 14.80 -21.65 14.95
C ASP A 100 16.28 -21.46 14.57
N ASN A 101 17.03 -20.69 15.38
CA ASN A 101 18.46 -20.53 15.16
C ASN A 101 19.22 -21.85 15.42
N LEU A 102 18.84 -22.63 16.45
CA LEU A 102 19.39 -23.98 16.65
C LEU A 102 19.16 -24.87 15.42
N ILE A 103 17.94 -24.89 14.88
CA ILE A 103 17.62 -25.68 13.68
C ILE A 103 18.48 -25.23 12.50
N GLY A 104 18.65 -23.92 12.29
CA GLY A 104 19.54 -23.39 11.27
C GLY A 104 20.99 -23.87 11.44
N ILE A 105 21.52 -23.85 12.67
CA ILE A 105 22.87 -24.38 12.93
C ILE A 105 22.95 -25.87 12.59
N LEU A 106 21.97 -26.68 13.00
CA LEU A 106 21.94 -28.12 12.73
C LEU A 106 21.79 -28.47 11.25
N MET A 107 21.26 -27.56 10.43
CA MET A 107 21.14 -27.75 8.98
C MET A 107 22.44 -27.48 8.24
N HIS A 108 23.36 -26.70 8.82
CA HIS A 108 24.57 -26.25 8.15
C HIS A 108 25.86 -26.71 8.83
N SER A 109 25.83 -27.10 10.10
CA SER A 109 27.03 -27.41 10.88
C SER A 109 26.94 -28.80 11.50
N ASP A 110 28.09 -29.46 11.62
CA ASP A 110 28.22 -30.69 12.37
C ASP A 110 28.26 -30.36 13.87
N VAL A 111 27.50 -31.13 14.64
CA VAL A 111 27.47 -31.00 16.10
C VAL A 111 27.98 -32.27 16.75
N SER A 112 29.17 -32.18 17.34
CA SER A 112 29.78 -33.30 18.06
C SER A 112 29.41 -33.24 19.53
N LYS A 113 28.42 -34.05 19.93
CA LYS A 113 27.78 -34.05 21.26
C LYS A 113 27.09 -32.72 21.58
N ARG A 114 27.86 -31.72 21.95
CA ARG A 114 27.41 -30.36 22.29
C ARG A 114 28.20 -29.28 21.56
N ASP A 115 29.31 -29.65 20.92
CA ASP A 115 30.24 -28.74 20.27
C ASP A 115 29.81 -28.49 18.83
N ILE A 116 29.66 -27.20 18.50
CA ILE A 116 29.44 -26.73 17.13
C ILE A 116 30.83 -26.66 16.49
N VAL A 117 31.07 -27.54 15.52
CA VAL A 117 32.40 -27.72 14.92
C VAL A 117 32.77 -26.50 14.06
N GLU A 118 31.81 -26.00 13.31
CA GLU A 118 31.97 -24.87 12.40
C GLU A 118 32.25 -23.56 13.12
N GLU A 119 32.98 -22.67 12.42
CA GLU A 119 33.12 -21.30 12.88
C GLU A 119 31.79 -20.55 12.73
N CYS A 120 31.42 -19.82 13.77
CA CYS A 120 30.23 -18.98 13.80
C CYS A 120 30.59 -17.51 14.06
N VAL A 121 29.68 -16.62 13.68
CA VAL A 121 29.69 -15.20 14.02
C VAL A 121 28.35 -14.79 14.62
N PHE A 122 28.32 -13.69 15.38
CA PHE A 122 27.05 -13.08 15.75
C PHE A 122 26.48 -12.25 14.60
N ALA A 123 25.21 -12.42 14.32
CA ALA A 123 24.48 -11.69 13.28
C ALA A 123 23.10 -11.27 13.81
N TRP A 124 22.46 -10.31 13.14
CA TRP A 124 21.15 -9.80 13.53
C TRP A 124 20.14 -9.88 12.40
N TRP A 125 18.99 -10.48 12.71
CA TRP A 125 17.78 -10.35 11.92
C TRP A 125 16.86 -9.31 12.57
N GLY A 126 16.87 -8.09 12.04
CA GLY A 126 16.17 -6.97 12.67
C GLY A 126 16.68 -6.73 14.10
N THR A 127 15.91 -7.15 15.10
CA THR A 127 16.28 -7.06 16.51
C THR A 127 16.82 -8.36 17.11
N ASP A 128 16.67 -9.49 16.44
CA ASP A 128 16.95 -10.79 17.03
C ASP A 128 18.41 -11.21 16.77
N LEU A 129 19.05 -11.73 17.82
CA LEU A 129 20.40 -12.26 17.78
C LEU A 129 20.38 -13.64 17.14
N ILE A 130 21.27 -13.85 16.17
CA ILE A 130 21.50 -15.10 15.48
C ILE A 130 22.98 -15.47 15.62
N LEU A 131 23.26 -16.69 16.07
CA LEU A 131 24.58 -17.30 15.91
C LEU A 131 24.61 -17.95 14.53
N LEU A 132 25.44 -17.42 13.64
CA LEU A 132 25.43 -17.74 12.21
C LEU A 132 26.67 -18.54 11.83
N PRO A 133 26.53 -19.80 11.38
CA PRO A 133 27.63 -20.58 10.84
C PRO A 133 28.19 -19.97 9.55
N THR A 134 29.51 -19.90 9.45
CA THR A 134 30.22 -19.27 8.32
C THR A 134 30.11 -20.06 7.01
N ASN A 135 29.74 -21.33 7.07
CA ASN A 135 29.56 -22.18 5.90
C ASN A 135 28.12 -22.15 5.33
N SER A 136 27.21 -21.42 5.97
CA SER A 136 25.84 -21.23 5.47
C SER A 136 25.78 -20.30 4.25
N GLU A 137 24.78 -20.48 3.40
CA GLU A 137 24.52 -19.55 2.28
C GLU A 137 24.15 -18.17 2.82
N GLU A 138 23.40 -18.13 3.91
CA GLU A 138 23.02 -16.93 4.64
C GLU A 138 24.23 -16.12 5.07
N TYR A 139 25.31 -16.77 5.54
CA TYR A 139 26.54 -16.06 5.88
C TYR A 139 27.14 -15.35 4.67
N GLN A 140 27.27 -16.03 3.53
CA GLN A 140 27.86 -15.45 2.33
C GLN A 140 27.05 -14.23 1.85
N GLN A 141 25.73 -14.36 1.79
CA GLN A 141 24.83 -13.26 1.42
C GLN A 141 24.88 -12.11 2.44
N SER A 142 25.00 -12.43 3.74
CA SER A 142 25.04 -11.45 4.84
C SER A 142 26.34 -10.66 4.88
N VAL A 143 27.47 -11.26 4.48
CA VAL A 143 28.75 -10.55 4.34
C VAL A 143 28.65 -9.45 3.29
N GLU A 144 28.11 -9.77 2.11
CA GLU A 144 27.90 -8.77 1.06
C GLU A 144 26.91 -7.69 1.49
N TYR A 145 25.78 -8.10 2.06
CA TYR A 145 24.76 -7.19 2.57
C TYR A 145 25.32 -6.20 3.61
N THR A 146 26.13 -6.70 4.54
CA THR A 146 26.77 -5.90 5.59
C THR A 146 27.75 -4.91 4.99
N LYS A 147 28.59 -5.34 4.03
CA LYS A 147 29.52 -4.47 3.31
C LYS A 147 28.79 -3.30 2.64
N ARG A 148 27.67 -3.59 1.96
CA ARG A 148 26.81 -2.59 1.31
C ARG A 148 26.19 -1.57 2.29
N GLN A 149 26.03 -1.90 3.57
CA GLN A 149 25.50 -0.93 4.54
C GLN A 149 26.45 0.26 4.76
N SER A 150 27.75 0.01 4.67
CA SER A 150 28.78 1.02 4.86
C SER A 150 28.93 1.96 3.66
N ASP A 151 28.62 1.48 2.46
CA ASP A 151 28.67 2.26 1.22
C ASP A 151 27.67 3.41 1.26
N LYS A 152 27.98 4.52 0.59
CA LYS A 152 27.13 5.70 0.58
C LYS A 152 27.12 6.32 -0.80
N VAL A 153 25.91 6.62 -1.28
CA VAL A 153 25.70 7.50 -2.42
C VAL A 153 25.36 8.89 -1.88
N SER A 154 26.03 9.93 -2.35
CA SER A 154 25.66 11.31 -2.06
C SER A 154 24.75 11.86 -3.15
N THR A 155 24.03 12.94 -2.85
CA THR A 155 23.19 13.64 -3.84
C THR A 155 23.99 14.18 -5.03
N LYS A 156 25.29 14.43 -4.85
CA LYS A 156 26.19 14.92 -5.91
C LYS A 156 26.61 13.81 -6.88
N ASP A 157 26.54 12.56 -6.44
CA ASP A 157 26.94 11.39 -7.23
C ASP A 157 25.79 10.88 -8.10
N LEU A 158 24.58 11.44 -7.93
CA LEU A 158 23.40 11.06 -8.69
C LEU A 158 23.52 11.54 -10.14
N LYS A 159 23.49 10.59 -11.06
CA LYS A 159 23.51 10.83 -12.51
C LYS A 159 22.18 10.39 -13.10
N ILE A 160 21.59 11.27 -13.88
CA ILE A 160 20.33 11.02 -14.55
C ILE A 160 20.45 9.77 -15.43
N GLY A 161 19.46 8.88 -15.36
CA GLY A 161 19.39 7.66 -16.16
C GLY A 161 20.26 6.51 -15.70
N THR A 162 21.00 6.66 -14.61
CA THR A 162 21.81 5.56 -14.05
C THR A 162 21.06 4.80 -12.97
N ARG A 163 21.50 3.56 -12.72
CA ARG A 163 20.86 2.63 -11.79
C ARG A 163 21.59 2.54 -10.45
N TYR A 164 20.82 2.51 -9.36
CA TYR A 164 21.33 2.46 -7.98
C TYR A 164 20.66 1.34 -7.19
N GLN A 165 21.45 0.60 -6.42
CA GLN A 165 20.93 -0.49 -5.59
C GLN A 165 20.62 0.01 -4.16
N LYS A 166 19.45 -0.35 -3.62
CA LYS A 166 19.12 -0.08 -2.22
C LYS A 166 20.09 -0.85 -1.29
N LYS A 167 20.26 -0.35 -0.06
CA LYS A 167 21.07 -1.01 0.97
C LYS A 167 20.35 -2.21 1.57
N LYS A 168 19.06 -2.06 1.82
CA LYS A 168 18.25 -3.01 2.62
C LYS A 168 17.54 -4.07 1.78
N SER A 169 17.45 -3.85 0.47
CA SER A 169 16.86 -4.76 -0.49
C SER A 169 17.77 -4.84 -1.72
N ASP A 170 17.60 -5.88 -2.52
CA ASP A 170 18.30 -5.98 -3.80
C ASP A 170 17.68 -5.09 -4.90
N ASP A 171 16.67 -4.28 -4.57
CA ASP A 171 16.00 -3.42 -5.54
C ASP A 171 16.98 -2.47 -6.21
N ILE A 172 16.95 -2.51 -7.55
CA ILE A 172 17.70 -1.60 -8.40
C ILE A 172 16.71 -0.58 -8.95
N MET A 173 16.98 0.69 -8.67
CA MET A 173 16.13 1.79 -9.13
C MET A 173 16.89 2.68 -10.12
N THR A 174 16.18 3.18 -11.13
CA THR A 174 16.74 4.12 -12.11
C THR A 174 16.48 5.55 -11.65
N TYR A 175 17.53 6.38 -11.58
CA TYR A 175 17.38 7.77 -11.16
C TYR A 175 16.79 8.62 -12.29
N ILE A 176 15.60 9.19 -12.05
CA ILE A 176 14.85 9.94 -13.06
C ILE A 176 15.29 11.40 -13.10
N GLY A 177 15.42 12.04 -11.93
CA GLY A 177 15.88 13.43 -11.82
C GLY A 177 15.41 14.13 -10.55
N PHE A 178 15.53 15.46 -10.52
CA PHE A 178 15.14 16.29 -9.38
C PHE A 178 13.97 17.20 -9.77
N TYR A 179 12.75 16.74 -9.47
CA TYR A 179 11.50 17.34 -9.94
C TYR A 179 10.59 17.73 -8.79
N GLU A 180 9.67 18.66 -9.03
CA GLU A 180 8.52 18.90 -8.15
C GLU A 180 7.76 17.58 -7.95
N TRP A 181 7.39 17.26 -6.72
CA TRP A 181 6.59 16.09 -6.39
C TRP A 181 5.23 16.51 -5.87
N TRP A 182 4.18 16.04 -6.50
CA TRP A 182 2.80 16.34 -6.11
C TRP A 182 2.09 15.11 -5.56
N GLU A 183 1.22 15.31 -4.58
CA GLU A 183 0.39 14.24 -4.02
C GLU A 183 -0.84 14.82 -3.32
N TRP A 184 -1.84 13.97 -3.08
CA TRP A 184 -2.93 14.28 -2.15
C TRP A 184 -2.52 13.98 -0.71
N PRO A 185 -2.85 14.85 0.26
CA PRO A 185 -2.62 14.57 1.67
C PRO A 185 -3.48 13.39 2.13
N SER A 186 -2.90 12.47 2.91
CA SER A 186 -3.57 11.22 3.32
C SER A 186 -4.59 11.37 4.45
N TYR A 187 -4.77 12.56 5.01
CA TYR A 187 -5.76 12.82 6.07
C TYR A 187 -6.15 14.30 6.15
N LYS A 188 -7.46 14.55 6.06
CA LYS A 188 -8.20 15.83 6.15
C LYS A 188 -8.44 16.55 4.82
N THR A 189 -9.69 16.95 4.66
CA THR A 189 -10.23 17.79 3.58
C THR A 189 -9.48 19.11 3.41
N PRO A 190 -9.49 19.71 2.19
CA PRO A 190 -10.04 19.18 0.94
C PRO A 190 -9.01 18.33 0.17
N LEU A 191 -9.49 17.62 -0.85
CA LEU A 191 -8.73 16.85 -1.85
C LEU A 191 -7.85 17.75 -2.74
N GLU A 192 -7.04 18.60 -2.12
CA GLU A 192 -6.13 19.50 -2.81
C GLU A 192 -4.86 18.74 -3.17
N HIS A 193 -4.58 18.73 -4.47
CA HIS A 193 -3.35 18.19 -5.00
C HIS A 193 -2.25 19.23 -4.79
N ILE A 194 -1.32 18.95 -3.88
CA ILE A 194 -0.34 19.93 -3.40
C ILE A 194 1.09 19.52 -3.75
N SER A 195 1.93 20.52 -4.00
CA SER A 195 3.37 20.30 -4.16
C SER A 195 4.00 20.00 -2.80
N LYS A 196 4.84 18.96 -2.76
CA LYS A 196 5.73 18.61 -1.66
C LYS A 196 7.15 19.13 -1.87
N GLY A 197 7.30 20.05 -2.83
CA GLY A 197 8.57 20.61 -3.27
C GLY A 197 9.37 19.62 -4.11
N LYS A 198 10.61 20.02 -4.45
CA LYS A 198 11.49 19.20 -5.29
C LYS A 198 12.04 17.98 -4.54
N LYS A 199 12.00 16.82 -5.19
CA LYS A 199 12.47 15.53 -4.68
C LYS A 199 13.32 14.81 -5.72
N HIS A 200 14.20 13.93 -5.25
CA HIS A 200 14.92 13.00 -6.13
C HIS A 200 13.95 11.86 -6.47
N VAL A 201 13.56 11.78 -7.74
CA VAL A 201 12.60 10.80 -8.26
C VAL A 201 13.35 9.60 -8.81
N PHE A 202 12.91 8.41 -8.43
CA PHE A 202 13.47 7.14 -8.87
C PHE A 202 12.36 6.25 -9.42
N MET A 203 12.64 5.54 -10.49
CA MET A 203 11.76 4.48 -11.02
C MET A 203 12.12 3.16 -10.35
N THR A 204 11.12 2.47 -9.84
CA THR A 204 11.22 1.14 -9.24
C THR A 204 11.24 0.02 -10.30
N PRO A 205 11.65 -1.21 -9.93
CA PRO A 205 11.62 -2.36 -10.83
C PRO A 205 10.23 -2.71 -11.41
N ASP A 206 9.16 -2.35 -10.71
CA ASP A 206 7.77 -2.56 -11.15
C ASP A 206 7.25 -1.46 -12.10
N GLY A 207 8.08 -0.47 -12.43
CA GLY A 207 7.73 0.63 -13.33
C GLY A 207 6.96 1.78 -12.66
N THR A 208 6.82 1.77 -11.34
CA THR A 208 6.27 2.90 -10.58
C THR A 208 7.36 3.92 -10.20
N PHE A 209 6.98 5.01 -9.52
CA PHE A 209 7.89 6.07 -9.12
C PHE A 209 7.85 6.32 -7.62
N GLU A 210 9.02 6.45 -7.01
CA GLU A 210 9.19 6.74 -5.59
C GLU A 210 10.18 7.88 -5.37
N VAL A 211 10.13 8.47 -4.17
CA VAL A 211 11.05 9.52 -3.71
C VAL A 211 11.85 9.09 -2.46
N PRO A 212 12.59 7.96 -2.51
CA PRO A 212 13.39 7.50 -1.37
C PRO A 212 14.50 8.49 -1.02
N SER A 213 14.89 8.51 0.26
CA SER A 213 16.09 9.25 0.66
C SER A 213 17.32 8.67 -0.03
N VAL A 214 18.19 9.52 -0.58
CA VAL A 214 19.43 9.10 -1.28
C VAL A 214 20.32 8.24 -0.38
N SER A 215 20.28 8.46 0.94
CA SER A 215 21.01 7.65 1.93
C SER A 215 20.60 6.17 1.99
N THR A 216 19.51 5.79 1.33
CA THR A 216 19.02 4.41 1.25
C THR A 216 19.75 3.58 0.19
N PHE A 217 20.49 4.21 -0.72
CA PHE A 217 21.27 3.53 -1.75
C PHE A 217 22.69 3.21 -1.27
N SER A 218 23.20 2.07 -1.71
CA SER A 218 24.56 1.61 -1.41
C SER A 218 25.55 2.12 -2.46
N HIS A 219 25.32 1.79 -3.72
CA HIS A 219 26.22 2.12 -4.83
C HIS A 219 25.47 2.26 -6.16
N GLN A 220 26.18 2.83 -7.14
CA GLN A 220 25.77 2.82 -8.54
C GLN A 220 26.08 1.46 -9.17
N VAL A 221 25.08 0.82 -9.78
CA VAL A 221 25.21 -0.54 -10.35
C VAL A 221 25.96 -0.53 -11.67
N SER A 222 25.70 0.47 -12.52
CA SER A 222 26.44 0.68 -13.77
C SER A 222 26.59 2.17 -14.07
N PRO A 223 27.74 2.61 -14.61
CA PRO A 223 27.93 3.95 -15.16
C PRO A 223 27.07 4.20 -16.40
N ASP A 224 26.61 3.15 -17.07
CA ASP A 224 25.88 3.24 -18.31
C ASP A 224 24.48 3.79 -18.09
N TYR A 225 24.02 4.54 -19.08
CA TYR A 225 22.69 5.07 -19.14
C TYR A 225 21.70 3.94 -19.46
N ASP A 226 20.57 3.89 -18.76
CA ASP A 226 19.49 2.99 -19.13
C ASP A 226 18.91 3.46 -20.48
N GLU A 227 18.95 2.59 -21.49
CA GLU A 227 18.52 2.90 -22.86
C GLU A 227 17.04 3.34 -22.91
N ASN A 228 16.23 2.87 -21.97
CA ASN A 228 14.81 3.20 -21.87
C ASN A 228 14.54 4.44 -21.01
N TYR A 229 15.57 5.12 -20.50
CA TYR A 229 15.40 6.30 -19.66
C TYR A 229 14.47 7.36 -20.27
N PRO A 230 14.56 7.73 -21.57
CA PRO A 230 13.65 8.71 -22.14
C PRO A 230 12.17 8.30 -21.97
N THR A 231 11.88 7.01 -22.15
CA THR A 231 10.53 6.45 -21.93
C THR A 231 10.13 6.55 -20.47
N TYR A 232 11.04 6.32 -19.53
CA TYR A 232 10.74 6.45 -18.09
C TYR A 232 10.41 7.89 -17.70
N VAL A 233 11.13 8.87 -18.28
CA VAL A 233 10.83 10.29 -18.08
C VAL A 233 9.46 10.65 -18.64
N ASP A 234 9.17 10.22 -19.86
CA ASP A 234 7.86 10.45 -20.48
C ASP A 234 6.72 9.83 -19.65
N ASN A 235 6.95 8.65 -19.07
CA ASN A 235 6.00 7.99 -18.19
C ASN A 235 5.82 8.75 -16.88
N PHE A 236 6.91 9.27 -16.28
CA PHE A 236 6.82 10.10 -15.08
C PHE A 236 5.94 11.34 -15.29
N PHE A 237 6.10 12.04 -16.42
CA PHE A 237 5.30 13.22 -16.78
C PHE A 237 3.85 12.93 -17.19
N LYS A 238 3.45 11.65 -17.19
CA LYS A 238 2.05 11.22 -17.29
C LYS A 238 1.47 10.88 -15.92
N THR A 239 2.25 10.90 -14.85
CA THR A 239 1.74 10.62 -13.49
C THR A 239 1.23 11.88 -12.80
N ILE A 240 0.31 11.68 -11.86
CA ILE A 240 -0.14 12.74 -10.93
C ILE A 240 1.01 13.36 -10.16
N HIS A 241 2.12 12.64 -9.94
CA HIS A 241 3.21 13.14 -9.11
C HIS A 241 4.08 14.20 -9.77
N SER A 242 4.01 14.32 -11.10
CA SER A 242 4.91 15.21 -11.85
C SER A 242 4.51 16.69 -11.82
N GLN A 243 3.21 16.99 -11.66
CA GLN A 243 2.67 18.34 -11.88
C GLN A 243 1.24 18.47 -11.32
N PRO A 244 0.70 19.69 -11.15
CA PRO A 244 -0.63 19.85 -10.58
C PRO A 244 -1.73 19.26 -11.48
N VAL A 245 -2.79 18.77 -10.83
CA VAL A 245 -4.02 18.36 -11.49
C VAL A 245 -4.84 19.61 -11.77
N LYS A 246 -5.05 19.92 -13.04
CA LYS A 246 -5.79 21.10 -13.51
C LYS A 246 -7.29 20.87 -13.48
N GLY A 247 -7.72 19.62 -13.60
CA GLY A 247 -9.10 19.21 -13.57
C GLY A 247 -9.22 17.70 -13.63
N PHE A 248 -10.46 17.23 -13.63
CA PHE A 248 -10.76 15.82 -13.80
C PHE A 248 -11.70 15.65 -14.98
N ASP A 249 -11.39 14.66 -15.81
CA ASP A 249 -12.28 14.15 -16.82
C ASP A 249 -12.86 12.83 -16.32
N VAL A 250 -14.15 12.64 -16.60
CA VAL A 250 -14.81 11.36 -16.35
C VAL A 250 -14.95 10.70 -17.71
N GLU A 251 -14.19 9.63 -17.93
CA GLU A 251 -14.42 8.80 -19.10
C GLU A 251 -15.48 7.77 -18.75
N PHE A 252 -16.67 7.99 -19.30
CA PHE A 252 -17.72 6.99 -19.31
C PHE A 252 -17.29 5.91 -20.30
N GLN A 253 -17.31 4.64 -19.90
CA GLN A 253 -17.25 3.56 -20.89
C GLN A 253 -18.40 3.83 -21.88
N GLY A 254 -18.10 3.90 -23.18
CA GLY A 254 -18.88 4.66 -24.18
C GLY A 254 -20.35 4.24 -24.36
N PRO A 255 -21.16 4.96 -25.16
CA PRO A 255 -22.54 4.55 -25.44
C PRO A 255 -22.56 3.19 -26.17
N VAL A 256 -23.47 2.30 -25.77
CA VAL A 256 -23.88 1.19 -26.62
C VAL A 256 -24.90 1.74 -27.61
N ASP A 257 -24.61 1.70 -28.92
CA ASP A 257 -25.57 2.09 -29.94
C ASP A 257 -26.73 1.08 -29.96
N TYR A 258 -27.95 1.58 -29.75
CA TYR A 258 -29.17 0.78 -29.84
C TYR A 258 -29.82 0.93 -31.21
N PHE A 259 -29.93 -0.17 -31.95
CA PHE A 259 -30.90 -0.29 -33.02
C PHE A 259 -32.22 -0.83 -32.45
N ASN A 260 -33.31 -0.07 -32.56
CA ASN A 260 -34.63 -0.70 -32.59
C ASN A 260 -34.96 -1.09 -34.04
N SER A 261 -35.78 -2.13 -34.22
CA SER A 261 -36.18 -2.66 -35.53
C SER A 261 -37.05 -1.72 -36.36
N GLN A 262 -37.22 -0.45 -35.96
CA GLN A 262 -38.06 0.55 -36.63
C GLN A 262 -37.30 1.83 -37.02
N GLY A 263 -35.97 1.87 -36.88
CA GLY A 263 -35.14 2.94 -37.46
C GLY A 263 -35.27 4.32 -36.80
N ASN A 264 -35.80 4.42 -35.58
CA ASN A 264 -35.88 5.70 -34.87
C ASN A 264 -34.71 5.89 -33.88
N TYR A 265 -33.95 6.97 -34.10
CA TYR A 265 -32.84 7.40 -33.25
C TYR A 265 -33.35 7.94 -31.91
N TRP A 266 -33.10 7.23 -30.81
CA TRP A 266 -33.16 7.86 -29.49
C TRP A 266 -31.77 8.40 -29.17
N ARG A 267 -31.59 9.73 -29.25
CA ARG A 267 -30.40 10.36 -28.65
C ARG A 267 -30.54 10.24 -27.13
N SER A 268 -29.85 9.27 -26.54
CA SER A 268 -29.69 9.21 -25.09
C SER A 268 -28.84 10.39 -24.62
N VAL A 269 -29.29 11.04 -23.55
CA VAL A 269 -28.50 12.01 -22.79
C VAL A 269 -27.40 11.23 -22.07
N PRO A 270 -26.15 11.75 -21.94
CA PRO A 270 -25.07 11.02 -21.27
C PRO A 270 -25.50 10.62 -19.86
N GLY A 271 -25.58 9.32 -19.60
CA GLY A 271 -25.99 8.74 -18.32
C GLY A 271 -25.00 7.68 -17.87
N LEU A 272 -24.78 7.56 -16.56
CA LEU A 272 -23.95 6.50 -15.98
C LEU A 272 -24.62 5.15 -16.26
N TYR A 273 -23.88 4.14 -16.68
CA TYR A 273 -24.41 2.79 -16.81
C TYR A 273 -23.40 1.75 -16.28
N LYS A 274 -23.88 0.56 -15.90
CA LYS A 274 -23.06 -0.57 -15.44
C LYS A 274 -23.48 -1.85 -16.16
N VAL A 275 -22.52 -2.70 -16.48
CA VAL A 275 -22.78 -3.99 -17.15
C VAL A 275 -22.40 -5.14 -16.22
N GLU A 276 -23.33 -6.05 -15.97
CA GLU A 276 -23.09 -7.30 -15.24
C GLU A 276 -23.64 -8.47 -16.06
N GLY A 277 -22.76 -9.26 -16.69
CA GLY A 277 -23.16 -10.31 -17.63
C GLY A 277 -23.93 -9.73 -18.82
N ASP A 278 -25.13 -10.25 -19.09
CA ASP A 278 -26.02 -9.80 -20.17
C ASP A 278 -26.93 -8.62 -19.76
N VAL A 279 -26.74 -8.05 -18.56
CA VAL A 279 -27.62 -7.01 -17.98
C VAL A 279 -26.91 -5.67 -17.97
N ILE A 280 -27.59 -4.64 -18.49
CA ILE A 280 -27.11 -3.25 -18.51
C ILE A 280 -28.02 -2.39 -17.61
N TYR A 281 -27.42 -1.71 -16.64
CA TYR A 281 -28.08 -0.83 -15.68
C TYR A 281 -27.88 0.62 -16.07
N TYR A 282 -28.92 1.46 -16.05
CA TYR A 282 -28.86 2.87 -16.44
C TYR A 282 -29.13 3.83 -15.28
N LEU A 283 -28.39 4.94 -15.24
CA LEU A 283 -28.64 6.12 -14.43
C LEU A 283 -28.91 7.30 -15.37
N SER A 284 -30.18 7.62 -15.57
CA SER A 284 -30.57 8.76 -16.40
C SER A 284 -31.13 9.90 -15.56
N ASN A 285 -30.79 11.13 -15.92
CA ASN A 285 -31.39 12.33 -15.33
C ASN A 285 -32.51 12.81 -16.28
N GLN A 286 -33.74 12.34 -16.08
CA GLN A 286 -34.90 12.88 -16.80
C GLN A 286 -35.73 13.76 -15.86
N GLY A 287 -35.73 15.07 -16.13
CA GLY A 287 -36.56 16.03 -15.42
C GLY A 287 -37.33 16.92 -16.40
N SER A 288 -38.57 16.57 -16.71
CA SER A 288 -39.56 17.52 -17.18
C SER A 288 -40.96 17.05 -16.80
N TYR A 289 -41.60 17.76 -15.86
CA TYR A 289 -43.02 17.63 -15.57
C TYR A 289 -43.76 18.85 -16.13
N SER A 290 -44.71 18.63 -17.02
CA SER A 290 -45.74 19.62 -17.35
C SER A 290 -47.08 19.07 -16.87
N TYR A 291 -47.78 19.78 -16.00
CA TYR A 291 -49.20 19.55 -15.79
C TYR A 291 -50.01 20.69 -16.40
N ARG A 292 -51.20 20.33 -16.90
CA ARG A 292 -52.12 21.24 -17.56
C ARG A 292 -53.29 21.46 -16.61
N GLU A 293 -53.39 22.63 -16.03
CA GLU A 293 -54.63 23.01 -15.32
C GLU A 293 -55.62 23.56 -16.34
N GLU A 294 -56.78 22.92 -16.40
CA GLU A 294 -57.95 23.42 -17.12
C GLU A 294 -58.86 24.11 -16.12
N GLN A 295 -59.04 25.41 -16.30
CA GLN A 295 -60.02 26.18 -15.54
C GLN A 295 -61.23 26.45 -16.43
N SER A 296 -62.40 26.06 -15.94
CA SER A 296 -63.71 26.30 -16.54
C SER A 296 -64.47 27.36 -15.74
N PHE A 297 -65.03 28.34 -16.43
CA PHE A 297 -66.05 29.23 -15.85
C PHE A 297 -67.19 29.45 -16.84
N SER A 298 -68.37 29.77 -16.32
CA SER A 298 -69.62 29.85 -17.08
C SER A 298 -70.27 31.22 -16.94
N ILE A 299 -70.77 31.76 -18.04
CA ILE A 299 -71.62 32.97 -18.06
C ILE A 299 -72.80 32.65 -18.99
N ASP A 300 -74.03 32.93 -18.52
CA ASP A 300 -75.29 32.71 -19.26
C ASP A 300 -75.38 31.37 -20.00
N SER A 301 -75.09 30.28 -19.28
CA SER A 301 -75.22 28.89 -19.75
C SER A 301 -74.18 28.45 -20.80
N ILE A 302 -73.14 29.24 -21.06
CA ILE A 302 -72.02 28.85 -21.93
C ILE A 302 -70.74 28.73 -21.09
N THR A 303 -70.04 27.59 -21.19
CA THR A 303 -68.82 27.28 -20.46
C THR A 303 -67.58 27.52 -21.32
N PHE A 304 -66.59 28.26 -20.78
CA PHE A 304 -65.30 28.52 -21.42
C PHE A 304 -64.18 27.79 -20.68
N ASN A 305 -63.29 27.12 -21.43
CA ASN A 305 -62.14 26.39 -20.90
C ASN A 305 -60.83 27.11 -21.25
N ARG A 306 -60.02 27.45 -20.25
CA ARG A 306 -58.66 27.98 -20.43
C ARG A 306 -57.62 26.98 -19.93
N SER A 307 -56.68 26.59 -20.79
CA SER A 307 -55.52 25.76 -20.41
C SER A 307 -54.32 26.67 -20.14
N VAL A 308 -53.79 26.66 -18.92
CA VAL A 308 -52.54 27.36 -18.57
C VAL A 308 -51.41 26.34 -18.38
N ARG A 309 -50.27 26.53 -19.04
CA ARG A 309 -49.05 25.75 -18.81
C ARG A 309 -48.17 26.48 -17.79
N ASN A 310 -47.95 25.86 -16.64
CA ASN A 310 -46.92 26.28 -15.70
C ASN A 310 -45.81 25.23 -15.66
N VAL A 311 -44.57 25.64 -15.91
CA VAL A 311 -43.38 24.78 -15.83
C VAL A 311 -42.68 25.05 -14.52
N LYS A 312 -42.59 24.04 -13.65
CA LYS A 312 -41.76 24.07 -12.43
C LYS A 312 -40.61 23.07 -12.58
N TYR A 313 -39.38 23.53 -12.38
CA TYR A 313 -38.18 22.67 -12.42
C TYR A 313 -37.96 22.01 -11.05
N GLY A 314 -38.10 20.69 -10.98
CA GLY A 314 -37.69 19.85 -9.85
C GLY A 314 -36.72 18.76 -10.32
N ARG A 315 -35.68 18.47 -9.53
CA ARG A 315 -34.70 17.40 -9.80
C ARG A 315 -35.19 16.07 -9.23
N SER A 316 -35.30 15.04 -10.07
CA SER A 316 -35.49 13.64 -9.66
C SER A 316 -34.72 12.71 -10.61
N ALA A 317 -33.96 11.75 -10.07
CA ALA A 317 -33.34 10.68 -10.84
C ALA A 317 -34.32 9.49 -10.97
N SER A 318 -34.44 8.89 -12.15
CA SER A 318 -35.33 7.75 -12.42
C SER A 318 -34.58 6.60 -13.12
N TYR A 319 -35.03 5.37 -12.84
CA TYR A 319 -34.42 4.08 -13.22
C TYR A 319 -35.44 3.26 -14.02
N THR A 320 -35.00 2.43 -14.98
CA THR A 320 -35.89 1.51 -15.73
C THR A 320 -35.18 0.20 -16.05
N LYS A 321 -35.81 -0.92 -15.74
CA LYS A 321 -35.44 -2.30 -16.11
C LYS A 321 -36.34 -2.75 -17.26
N GLN A 322 -35.78 -3.07 -18.43
CA GLN A 322 -36.56 -3.67 -19.53
C GLN A 322 -36.09 -5.09 -19.84
N THR A 323 -37.02 -6.03 -19.73
CA THR A 323 -36.94 -7.37 -20.32
C THR A 323 -37.78 -7.38 -21.60
N PHE A 324 -37.28 -8.00 -22.66
CA PHE A 324 -37.90 -7.98 -24.00
C PHE A 324 -39.28 -8.66 -24.02
N THR A 325 -40.34 -7.87 -24.21
CA THR A 325 -41.58 -8.37 -24.82
C THR A 325 -42.22 -7.28 -25.68
N VAL A 326 -42.63 -7.68 -26.89
CA VAL A 326 -43.29 -6.85 -27.92
C VAL A 326 -44.63 -6.29 -27.41
N GLN A 327 -44.85 -4.96 -27.49
CA GLN A 327 -46.01 -4.28 -28.13
C GLN A 327 -46.34 -2.87 -27.59
N ARG A 328 -46.64 -1.99 -28.57
CA ARG A 328 -47.47 -0.75 -28.62
C ARG A 328 -47.29 0.40 -27.60
N THR A 329 -47.08 1.58 -28.19
CA THR A 329 -47.16 2.94 -27.64
C THR A 329 -48.36 3.19 -26.72
N GLY A 330 -48.07 3.72 -25.53
CA GLY A 330 -49.02 4.32 -24.60
C GLY A 330 -48.32 5.31 -23.66
N TYR A 331 -48.97 6.43 -23.35
CA TYR A 331 -48.56 7.34 -22.29
C TYR A 331 -48.78 6.67 -20.94
N TYR A 332 -47.71 6.44 -20.16
CA TYR A 332 -47.83 5.83 -18.83
C TYR A 332 -48.01 6.90 -17.75
N HIS A 333 -49.10 6.76 -16.97
CA HIS A 333 -49.22 7.38 -15.66
C HIS A 333 -48.31 6.65 -14.66
N TRP A 334 -47.69 7.42 -13.77
CA TRP A 334 -46.80 6.90 -12.72
C TRP A 334 -47.65 6.23 -11.62
N ASP A 335 -47.88 4.92 -11.76
CA ASP A 335 -48.47 4.07 -10.72
C ASP A 335 -47.39 3.16 -10.12
N LYS A 336 -47.22 3.25 -8.80
CA LYS A 336 -46.27 2.48 -7.97
C LYS A 336 -46.39 0.96 -8.17
N SER A 337 -47.58 0.46 -8.52
CA SER A 337 -47.84 -0.97 -8.74
C SER A 337 -47.23 -1.51 -10.05
N SER A 338 -47.07 -0.65 -11.06
CA SER A 338 -46.64 -1.04 -12.41
C SER A 338 -45.11 -1.01 -12.63
N HIS A 339 -44.37 -0.41 -11.70
CA HIS A 339 -42.91 -0.21 -11.77
C HIS A 339 -42.20 -0.67 -10.49
N GLN A 340 -42.83 -1.60 -9.75
CA GLN A 340 -42.32 -2.17 -8.50
C GLN A 340 -40.86 -2.67 -8.62
N ALA A 341 -40.51 -3.31 -9.74
CA ALA A 341 -39.16 -3.80 -10.00
C ALA A 341 -38.11 -2.68 -10.19
N ASP A 342 -38.50 -1.53 -10.77
CA ASP A 342 -37.63 -0.37 -10.93
C ASP A 342 -37.39 0.33 -9.59
N TYR A 343 -38.43 0.39 -8.75
CA TYR A 343 -38.35 0.93 -7.40
C TYR A 343 -37.49 0.06 -6.48
N GLU A 344 -37.60 -1.26 -6.56
CA GLU A 344 -36.76 -2.21 -5.82
C GLU A 344 -35.30 -2.13 -6.26
N THR A 345 -35.03 -2.03 -7.57
CA THR A 345 -33.68 -1.88 -8.11
C THR A 345 -33.06 -0.53 -7.71
N TYR A 346 -33.84 0.56 -7.71
CA TYR A 346 -33.38 1.86 -7.21
C TYR A 346 -32.99 1.81 -5.73
N ASN A 347 -33.82 1.15 -4.90
CA ASN A 347 -33.52 1.02 -3.47
C ASN A 347 -32.28 0.15 -3.23
N GLN A 348 -32.09 -0.93 -4.00
CA GLN A 348 -30.86 -1.73 -3.96
C GLN A 348 -29.62 -0.91 -4.35
N PHE A 349 -29.69 -0.13 -5.43
CA PHE A 349 -28.60 0.76 -5.82
C PHE A 349 -28.30 1.81 -4.75
N LYS A 350 -29.34 2.46 -4.23
CA LYS A 350 -29.23 3.45 -3.15
C LYS A 350 -28.63 2.82 -1.90
N GLU A 351 -28.99 1.59 -1.57
CA GLU A 351 -28.44 0.83 -0.45
C GLU A 351 -26.96 0.50 -0.67
N VAL A 352 -26.56 0.07 -1.87
CA VAL A 352 -25.15 -0.19 -2.22
C VAL A 352 -24.30 1.08 -2.11
N VAL A 353 -24.75 2.20 -2.69
CA VAL A 353 -24.04 3.49 -2.61
C VAL A 353 -24.02 4.03 -1.19
N ASN A 354 -25.12 3.90 -0.44
CA ASN A 354 -25.16 4.32 0.97
C ASN A 354 -24.27 3.45 1.84
N GLN A 355 -24.21 2.14 1.59
CA GLN A 355 -23.34 1.24 2.32
C GLN A 355 -21.87 1.54 2.02
N ALA A 356 -21.54 1.83 0.76
CA ALA A 356 -20.21 2.30 0.38
C ALA A 356 -19.86 3.64 1.06
N ALA A 357 -20.82 4.58 1.14
CA ALA A 357 -20.67 5.85 1.84
C ALA A 357 -20.36 5.62 3.33
N VAL A 358 -21.15 4.79 4.00
CA VAL A 358 -20.96 4.43 5.42
C VAL A 358 -19.61 3.75 5.64
N ASN A 359 -19.20 2.84 4.74
CA ASN A 359 -17.91 2.16 4.82
C ASN A 359 -16.73 3.14 4.72
N ARG A 360 -16.88 4.24 3.96
CA ARG A 360 -15.90 5.34 3.89
C ARG A 360 -16.08 6.42 4.98
N GLY A 361 -17.05 6.24 5.89
CA GLY A 361 -17.35 7.20 6.96
C GLY A 361 -18.04 8.49 6.48
N TYR A 362 -18.64 8.47 5.29
CA TYR A 362 -19.42 9.59 4.74
C TYR A 362 -20.88 9.53 5.21
N ASP A 363 -21.52 10.70 5.34
CA ASP A 363 -22.97 10.78 5.50
C ASP A 363 -23.64 10.63 4.13
N PRO A 364 -24.39 9.53 3.88
CA PRO A 364 -25.04 9.27 2.60
C PRO A 364 -26.10 10.33 2.22
N THR A 365 -26.57 11.13 3.19
CA THR A 365 -27.54 12.20 2.96
C THR A 365 -26.90 13.54 2.62
N GLN A 366 -25.58 13.68 2.79
CA GLN A 366 -24.82 14.91 2.59
C GLN A 366 -23.54 14.71 1.76
N LEU A 367 -23.62 13.84 0.75
CA LEU A 367 -22.48 13.61 -0.14
C LEU A 367 -22.17 14.84 -1.00
N SER A 368 -20.92 15.30 -0.96
CA SER A 368 -20.40 16.23 -1.96
C SER A 368 -20.33 15.55 -3.34
N LYS A 369 -20.25 16.35 -4.41
CA LYS A 369 -20.16 15.82 -5.79
C LYS A 369 -18.98 14.87 -5.98
N LEU A 370 -17.87 15.12 -5.29
CA LEU A 370 -16.64 14.32 -5.39
C LEU A 370 -16.77 13.01 -4.62
N GLN A 371 -17.33 13.05 -3.40
CA GLN A 371 -17.65 11.84 -2.63
C GLN A 371 -18.64 10.93 -3.35
N LEU A 372 -19.66 11.49 -4.00
CA LEU A 372 -20.59 10.71 -4.81
C LEU A 372 -19.89 10.05 -6.00
N LEU A 373 -18.95 10.75 -6.66
CA LEU A 373 -18.18 10.22 -7.79
C LEU A 373 -17.24 9.10 -7.37
N GLU A 374 -16.54 9.24 -6.24
CA GLU A 374 -15.71 8.18 -5.63
C GLU A 374 -16.54 6.91 -5.39
N LEU A 375 -17.72 7.04 -4.78
CA LEU A 375 -18.61 5.92 -4.49
C LEU A 375 -19.14 5.23 -5.76
N LEU A 376 -19.40 6.00 -6.82
CA LEU A 376 -19.83 5.45 -8.11
C LEU A 376 -18.70 4.64 -8.77
N ILE A 377 -17.45 5.10 -8.66
CA ILE A 377 -16.28 4.37 -9.15
C ILE A 377 -16.07 3.08 -8.35
N ASP A 378 -16.18 3.13 -7.01
CA ASP A 378 -16.13 1.94 -6.14
C ASP A 378 -17.19 0.89 -6.52
N CYS A 379 -18.33 1.35 -7.03
CA CYS A 379 -19.43 0.49 -7.48
C CYS A 379 -19.27 -0.01 -8.93
N GLY A 380 -18.18 0.34 -9.62
CA GLY A 380 -17.83 -0.09 -10.98
C GLY A 380 -18.35 0.80 -12.12
N TRP A 381 -18.75 2.05 -11.84
CA TRP A 381 -19.34 2.96 -12.84
C TRP A 381 -18.30 3.95 -13.38
N GLY A 382 -17.51 3.52 -14.37
CA GLY A 382 -16.50 4.35 -15.06
C GLY A 382 -15.15 4.46 -14.32
N TYR A 383 -14.25 5.32 -14.82
CA TYR A 383 -13.02 5.69 -14.11
C TYR A 383 -12.76 7.19 -14.20
N LEU A 384 -12.10 7.72 -13.16
CA LEU A 384 -11.68 9.12 -13.10
C LEU A 384 -10.31 9.28 -13.76
N GLU A 385 -10.20 10.23 -14.68
CA GLU A 385 -8.91 10.67 -15.20
C GLU A 385 -8.57 12.05 -14.64
N ALA A 386 -7.40 12.19 -14.05
CA ALA A 386 -6.83 13.50 -13.77
C ALA A 386 -6.27 14.08 -15.06
N VAL A 387 -6.71 15.30 -15.40
CA VAL A 387 -6.11 16.11 -16.45
C VAL A 387 -5.01 16.94 -15.81
N LEU A 388 -3.79 16.65 -16.19
CA LEU A 388 -2.60 17.30 -15.68
C LEU A 388 -2.35 18.62 -16.44
N GLU A 389 -1.54 19.52 -15.89
CA GLU A 389 -1.28 20.85 -16.47
C GLU A 389 -0.76 20.84 -17.93
N ASN A 390 0.11 19.88 -18.29
CA ASN A 390 0.60 19.68 -19.65
C ASN A 390 -0.42 19.06 -20.63
N GLY A 391 -1.65 18.78 -20.17
CA GLY A 391 -2.72 18.18 -20.96
C GLY A 391 -2.74 16.64 -20.96
N ASN A 392 -1.75 15.97 -20.36
CA ASN A 392 -1.77 14.52 -20.18
C ASN A 392 -2.93 14.12 -19.26
N LYS A 393 -3.49 12.94 -19.53
CA LYS A 393 -4.50 12.31 -18.69
C LYS A 393 -3.95 11.07 -18.04
N THR A 394 -4.31 10.85 -16.78
CA THR A 394 -3.95 9.64 -16.06
C THR A 394 -5.11 9.15 -15.23
N LYS A 395 -5.31 7.83 -15.20
CA LYS A 395 -6.28 7.20 -14.30
C LYS A 395 -5.88 7.49 -12.86
N VAL A 396 -6.86 7.86 -12.05
CA VAL A 396 -6.70 8.08 -10.62
C VAL A 396 -7.46 7.01 -9.89
N THR A 397 -6.76 6.33 -8.99
CA THR A 397 -7.37 5.48 -7.97
C THR A 397 -7.38 6.31 -6.68
N MET A 398 -8.56 6.74 -6.23
CA MET A 398 -8.74 7.58 -5.03
C MET A 398 -8.91 6.77 -3.75
#